data_AF-A0AB38CJX5-F1
#
_entry.id   AF-A0AB38CJX5-F1
#
_cell.length_a   1.000
_cell.length_b   1.000
_cell.length_c   1.000
_cell.angle_alpha   90.00
_cell.angle_beta   90.00
_cell.angle_gamma   90.00
#
_symmetry.space_group_name_H-M   'P 1'
#
loop_
_entity.id
_entity.type
_entity.pdbx_description
1 polymer ?
#
loop_
_entity_poly.entity_id
_entity_poly.type
_entity_poly.pdbx_seq_one_letter_code
_entity_poly.pdbx_strand_id
1 'polypeptide(L)'
;MGKTAMVVLLWWACLAAQAAPLRLPAGKGSVAQGGSVTAAAQGALIRYRGWLLAVDGAVSEQRPDVVLASAQAGHAPQLQMGSTQRSLPLWSAFELVKGSARLRITALPGPDELPALLLDFGDGDYRIVIPAAPIARQAYPLLAQRFPGADLALLLQDGRRVMLPLGSGRAQVFGEEQAVPYRFTKVKR
;
A
#
# COMPACT_ATOMS: atom_id res chain seq x y z
N MET A 1 33.95 -3.71 -50.98
CA MET A 1 33.42 -2.57 -50.20
C MET A 1 32.67 -3.13 -49.01
N GLY A 2 33.34 -3.24 -47.86
CA GLY A 2 32.76 -3.75 -46.62
C GLY A 2 32.74 -2.64 -45.58
N LYS A 3 31.60 -2.46 -44.92
CA LYS A 3 31.49 -1.84 -43.59
C LYS A 3 30.11 -2.15 -43.02
N THR A 4 30.03 -3.28 -42.33
CA THR A 4 28.98 -3.60 -41.37
C THR A 4 29.10 -2.63 -40.20
N ALA A 5 28.09 -1.77 -40.03
CA ALA A 5 27.97 -0.91 -38.86
C ALA A 5 27.34 -1.71 -37.71
N MET A 6 28.15 -2.03 -36.72
CA MET A 6 27.73 -2.69 -35.48
C MET A 6 27.21 -1.61 -34.53
N VAL A 7 25.89 -1.54 -34.36
CA VAL A 7 25.24 -0.66 -33.37
C VAL A 7 25.27 -1.37 -32.02
N VAL A 8 26.09 -0.88 -31.11
CA VAL A 8 26.15 -1.35 -29.71
C VAL A 8 25.10 -0.58 -28.92
N LEU A 9 24.01 -1.25 -28.55
CA LEU A 9 23.01 -0.77 -27.59
C LEU A 9 23.58 -0.88 -26.17
N LEU A 10 23.98 0.26 -25.59
CA LEU A 10 24.35 0.36 -24.17
C LEU A 10 23.08 0.41 -23.31
N TRP A 11 22.72 -0.72 -22.71
CA TRP A 11 21.75 -0.78 -21.62
C TRP A 11 22.33 -0.14 -20.36
N TRP A 12 21.75 0.98 -19.94
CA TRP A 12 21.98 1.54 -18.61
C TRP A 12 21.16 0.76 -17.60
N ALA A 13 21.81 -0.13 -16.86
CA ALA A 13 21.25 -0.70 -15.65
C ALA A 13 21.22 0.39 -14.57
N CYS A 14 20.09 1.07 -14.39
CA CYS A 14 19.82 1.84 -13.19
C CYS A 14 19.71 0.86 -12.01
N LEU A 15 20.84 0.54 -11.39
CA LEU A 15 20.88 -0.04 -10.05
C LEU A 15 20.38 1.03 -9.08
N ALA A 16 19.06 1.03 -8.84
CA ALA A 16 18.51 1.72 -7.69
C ALA A 16 19.12 1.07 -6.45
N ALA A 17 20.02 1.80 -5.78
CA ALA A 17 20.53 1.42 -4.48
C ALA A 17 19.34 1.37 -3.51
N GLN A 18 18.74 0.19 -3.33
CA GLN A 18 17.71 0.00 -2.33
C GLN A 18 18.40 0.14 -0.96
N ALA A 19 18.05 1.20 -0.24
CA ALA A 19 18.52 1.40 1.13
C ALA A 19 18.19 0.15 1.97
N ALA A 20 19.09 -0.20 2.90
CA ALA A 20 18.87 -1.34 3.78
C ALA A 20 17.51 -1.24 4.49
N PRO A 21 16.77 -2.35 4.68
CA PRO A 21 15.45 -2.32 5.31
C PRO A 21 15.52 -1.71 6.71
N LEU A 22 14.60 -0.80 7.02
CA LEU A 22 14.51 -0.20 8.35
C LEU A 22 13.89 -1.21 9.32
N ARG A 23 14.53 -1.42 10.47
CA ARG A 23 14.08 -2.37 11.48
C ARG A 23 13.36 -1.67 12.63
N LEU A 24 12.19 -2.19 12.98
CA LEU A 24 11.41 -1.79 14.15
C LEU A 24 11.47 -2.90 15.22
N PRO A 25 11.42 -2.52 16.51
CA PRO A 25 11.38 -3.50 17.59
C PRO A 25 10.10 -4.36 17.49
N ALA A 26 10.26 -5.67 17.70
CA ALA A 26 9.13 -6.58 17.73
C ALA A 26 8.23 -6.29 18.95
N GLY A 27 6.92 -6.32 18.75
CA GLY A 27 5.96 -6.28 19.86
C GLY A 27 6.00 -7.59 20.65
N LYS A 28 5.76 -7.52 21.96
CA LYS A 28 5.75 -8.70 22.86
C LYS A 28 4.42 -9.49 22.83
N GLY A 29 3.42 -9.02 22.11
CA GLY A 29 2.08 -9.63 22.04
C GLY A 29 1.98 -10.75 21.00
N SER A 30 0.99 -11.63 21.15
CA SER A 30 0.71 -12.65 20.14
C SER A 30 0.26 -11.98 18.84
N VAL A 31 0.73 -12.52 17.72
CA VAL A 31 0.36 -12.05 16.39
C VAL A 31 -0.93 -12.76 15.99
N ALA A 32 -2.00 -11.98 15.75
CA ALA A 32 -3.27 -12.52 15.28
C ALA A 32 -3.09 -13.25 13.94
N GLN A 33 -3.84 -14.35 13.77
CA GLN A 33 -3.94 -15.05 12.49
C GLN A 33 -4.79 -14.21 11.54
N GLY A 34 -4.18 -13.68 10.48
CA GLY A 34 -4.86 -12.79 9.52
C GLY A 34 -4.71 -11.30 9.85
N GLY A 35 -5.45 -10.49 9.11
CA GLY A 35 -5.44 -9.03 9.18
C GLY A 35 -6.83 -8.43 9.17
N SER A 36 -6.88 -7.13 9.45
CA SER A 36 -8.10 -6.37 9.39
C SER A 36 -7.86 -4.96 8.90
N VAL A 37 -8.79 -4.44 8.09
CA VAL A 37 -8.91 -3.01 7.82
C VAL A 37 -10.16 -2.48 8.48
N THR A 38 -10.02 -1.39 9.23
CA THR A 38 -11.15 -0.69 9.86
C THR A 38 -11.22 0.71 9.26
N ALA A 39 -12.35 1.04 8.62
CA ALA A 39 -12.62 2.41 8.22
C ALA A 39 -12.77 3.29 9.47
N ALA A 40 -12.21 4.49 9.43
CA ALA A 40 -12.35 5.47 10.49
C ALA A 40 -13.09 6.71 9.96
N ALA A 41 -13.47 7.62 10.86
CA ALA A 41 -14.06 8.90 10.47
C ALA A 41 -13.18 9.65 9.44
N GLN A 42 -11.87 9.50 9.58
CA GLN A 42 -10.85 9.98 8.67
C GLN A 42 -9.90 8.81 8.36
N GLY A 43 -9.72 8.45 7.09
CA GLY A 43 -8.78 7.41 6.69
C GLY A 43 -9.15 5.97 7.10
N ALA A 44 -8.14 5.12 7.30
CA ALA A 44 -8.33 3.72 7.73
C ALA A 44 -7.19 3.21 8.63
N LEU A 45 -7.51 2.25 9.50
CA LEU A 45 -6.53 1.49 10.28
C LEU A 45 -6.33 0.10 9.69
N ILE A 46 -5.08 -0.31 9.52
CA ILE A 46 -4.70 -1.64 9.03
C ILE A 46 -3.93 -2.36 10.13
N ARG A 47 -4.37 -3.57 10.47
CA ARG A 47 -3.67 -4.47 11.38
C ARG A 47 -3.29 -5.73 10.63
N TYR A 48 -1.99 -6.05 10.58
CA TYR A 48 -1.56 -7.31 9.98
C TYR A 48 -0.20 -7.79 10.50
N ARG A 49 -0.10 -9.07 10.89
CA ARG A 49 1.16 -9.69 11.32
C ARG A 49 1.95 -8.88 12.37
N GLY A 50 1.25 -8.21 13.29
CA GLY A 50 1.83 -7.36 14.33
C GLY A 50 2.13 -5.91 13.92
N TRP A 51 1.87 -5.55 12.66
CA TRP A 51 1.83 -4.16 12.20
C TRP A 51 0.50 -3.49 12.58
N LEU A 52 0.59 -2.25 13.02
CA LEU A 52 -0.51 -1.29 13.05
C LEU A 52 -0.15 -0.10 12.16
N LEU A 53 -0.90 0.08 11.07
CA LEU A 53 -0.73 1.19 10.15
C LEU A 53 -1.95 2.13 10.26
N ALA A 54 -1.69 3.43 10.29
CA ALA A 54 -2.72 4.45 10.16
C ALA A 54 -2.60 5.14 8.80
N VAL A 55 -3.69 5.21 8.06
CA VAL A 55 -3.75 5.79 6.71
C VAL A 55 -4.57 7.07 6.76
N ASP A 56 -4.07 8.13 6.12
CA ASP A 56 -4.74 9.41 5.87
C ASP A 56 -5.39 10.06 7.10
N GLY A 57 -4.69 10.06 8.23
CA GLY A 57 -5.16 10.71 9.46
C GLY A 57 -6.05 9.84 10.35
N ALA A 58 -6.13 8.53 10.09
CA ALA A 58 -6.82 7.61 10.97
C ALA A 58 -6.26 7.65 12.40
N VAL A 59 -7.15 7.96 13.34
CA VAL A 59 -6.82 8.01 14.77
C VAL A 59 -6.87 6.60 15.35
N SER A 60 -5.88 6.25 16.17
CA SER A 60 -5.84 4.99 16.90
C SER A 60 -5.48 5.24 18.36
N GLU A 61 -6.12 4.49 19.27
CA GLU A 61 -5.77 4.47 20.69
C GLU A 61 -4.35 3.94 20.93
N GLN A 62 -3.90 3.04 20.05
CA GLN A 62 -2.56 2.49 20.07
C GLN A 62 -1.68 3.29 19.11
N ARG A 63 -0.46 3.62 19.51
CA ARG A 63 0.48 4.29 18.61
C ARG A 63 0.73 3.43 17.36
N PRO A 64 0.45 3.94 16.14
CA PRO A 64 0.77 3.21 14.91
C PRO A 64 2.27 3.01 14.75
N ASP A 65 2.65 1.86 14.18
CA ASP A 65 4.02 1.60 13.77
C ASP A 65 4.42 2.48 12.59
N VAL A 66 3.46 2.70 11.67
CA VAL A 66 3.61 3.52 10.48
C VAL A 66 2.37 4.38 10.30
N VAL A 67 2.57 5.66 10.04
CA VAL A 67 1.52 6.56 9.54
C VAL A 67 1.79 6.83 8.08
N LEU A 68 0.77 6.65 7.25
CA LEU A 68 0.81 6.87 5.81
C LEU A 68 -0.12 8.01 5.45
N ALA A 69 0.40 8.97 4.70
CA ALA A 69 -0.42 9.98 4.03
C ALA A 69 -0.32 9.76 2.53
N SER A 70 -1.47 9.59 1.90
CA SER A 70 -1.60 9.51 0.45
C SER A 70 -1.14 10.82 -0.20
N ALA A 71 -0.79 10.74 -1.48
CA ALA A 71 -0.42 11.93 -2.24
C ALA A 71 -1.53 12.98 -2.21
N GLN A 72 -1.12 14.25 -2.24
CA GLN A 72 -1.99 15.39 -2.51
C GLN A 72 -1.43 16.15 -3.71
N ALA A 73 -2.18 17.09 -4.28
CA ALA A 73 -1.72 17.86 -5.43
C ALA A 73 -0.32 18.46 -5.17
N GLY A 74 0.63 18.14 -6.05
CA GLY A 74 2.03 18.60 -5.95
C GLY A 74 2.88 17.94 -4.86
N HIS A 75 2.35 16.99 -4.09
CA HIS A 75 3.05 16.37 -2.97
C HIS A 75 3.04 14.85 -3.06
N ALA A 76 4.24 14.25 -3.02
CA ALA A 76 4.39 12.81 -2.95
C ALA A 76 3.83 12.25 -1.63
N PRO A 77 3.40 10.97 -1.61
CA PRO A 77 2.97 10.32 -0.39
C PRO A 77 4.02 10.43 0.72
N GLN A 78 3.57 10.49 1.96
CA GLN A 78 4.43 10.58 3.12
C GLN A 78 4.29 9.33 3.97
N LEU A 79 5.42 8.90 4.52
CA LEU A 79 5.51 7.83 5.49
C LEU A 79 6.18 8.37 6.74
N GLN A 80 5.57 8.11 7.89
CA GLN A 80 6.12 8.45 9.19
C GLN A 80 6.25 7.21 10.06
N MET A 81 7.40 7.07 10.71
CA MET A 81 7.69 6.03 11.70
C MET A 81 8.38 6.67 12.89
N GLY A 82 7.73 6.64 14.05
CA GLY A 82 8.21 7.39 15.20
C GLY A 82 8.30 8.89 14.89
N SER A 83 9.50 9.47 15.03
CA SER A 83 9.80 10.86 14.67
C SER A 83 10.31 11.04 13.23
N THR A 84 10.61 9.95 12.52
CA THR A 84 11.15 10.01 11.17
C THR A 84 10.02 10.12 10.16
N GLN A 85 10.04 11.18 9.35
CA GLN A 85 9.15 11.35 8.20
C GLN A 85 9.96 11.24 6.90
N ARG A 86 9.39 10.57 5.91
CA ARG A 86 9.99 10.33 4.60
C ARG A 86 8.96 10.56 3.51
N SER A 87 9.36 11.32 2.50
CA SER A 87 8.64 11.37 1.23
C SER A 87 8.86 10.07 0.46
N LEU A 88 7.83 9.59 -0.23
CA LEU A 88 7.85 8.42 -1.11
C LEU A 88 7.63 8.87 -2.56
N PRO A 89 8.68 9.28 -3.29
CA PRO A 89 8.58 9.62 -4.72
C PRO A 89 8.01 8.48 -5.54
N LEU A 90 7.40 8.80 -6.68
CA LEU A 90 6.89 7.81 -7.63
C LEU A 90 7.96 6.76 -7.97
N TRP A 91 7.55 5.48 -8.04
CA TRP A 91 8.40 4.31 -8.27
C TRP A 91 9.40 3.97 -7.17
N SER A 92 9.46 4.76 -6.09
CA SER A 92 10.26 4.40 -4.92
C SER A 92 9.54 3.35 -4.07
N ALA A 93 10.34 2.56 -3.36
CA ALA A 93 9.87 1.63 -2.36
C ALA A 93 10.64 1.83 -1.06
N PHE A 94 9.95 1.65 0.06
CA PHE A 94 10.55 1.62 1.39
C PHE A 94 10.22 0.30 2.06
N GLU A 95 11.22 -0.33 2.65
CA GLU A 95 11.08 -1.65 3.26
C GLU A 95 11.28 -1.58 4.77
N LEU A 96 10.32 -2.16 5.47
CA LEU A 96 10.23 -2.21 6.91
C LEU A 96 10.23 -3.64 7.39
N VAL A 97 10.93 -3.89 8.50
CA VAL A 97 10.97 -5.20 9.14
C VAL A 97 10.68 -5.05 10.62
N LYS A 98 9.74 -5.84 11.14
CA LYS A 98 9.38 -5.92 12.56
C LYS A 98 9.37 -7.38 13.00
N GLY A 99 10.41 -7.80 13.73
CA GLY A 99 10.63 -9.22 14.00
C GLY A 99 10.80 -10.01 12.70
N SER A 100 9.91 -10.98 12.44
CA SER A 100 9.86 -11.75 11.20
C SER A 100 8.88 -11.18 10.15
N ALA A 101 8.13 -10.13 10.48
CA ALA A 101 7.19 -9.51 9.55
C ALA A 101 7.89 -8.46 8.68
N ARG A 102 7.68 -8.53 7.36
CA ARG A 102 8.15 -7.54 6.39
C ARG A 102 6.96 -6.72 5.89
N LEU A 103 7.22 -5.46 5.56
CA LEU A 103 6.28 -4.59 4.87
C LEU A 103 7.07 -3.75 3.87
N ARG A 104 6.76 -3.91 2.58
CA ARG A 104 7.27 -3.05 1.52
C ARG A 104 6.17 -2.10 1.08
N ILE A 105 6.49 -0.81 1.04
CA ILE A 105 5.57 0.28 0.71
C ILE A 105 6.09 0.92 -0.55
N THR A 106 5.36 0.79 -1.65
CA THR A 106 5.78 1.29 -2.97
C THR A 106 4.84 2.38 -3.43
N ALA A 107 5.38 3.51 -3.91
CA ALA A 107 4.58 4.51 -4.60
C ALA A 107 4.46 4.12 -6.09
N LEU A 108 3.24 3.85 -6.53
CA LEU A 108 2.89 3.48 -7.90
C LEU A 108 2.18 4.65 -8.60
N PRO A 109 2.16 4.69 -9.95
CA PRO A 109 1.32 5.62 -10.67
C PRO A 109 -0.16 5.32 -10.37
N GLY A 110 -0.87 6.33 -9.90
CA GLY A 110 -2.32 6.25 -9.72
C GLY A 110 -3.07 6.99 -10.82
N PRO A 111 -4.41 7.05 -10.72
CA PRO A 111 -5.24 7.90 -11.57
C PRO A 111 -4.93 9.40 -11.34
N ASP A 112 -5.26 10.22 -12.33
CA ASP A 112 -5.17 11.70 -12.26
C ASP A 112 -3.79 12.22 -11.79
N GLU A 113 -2.73 11.52 -12.21
CA GLU A 113 -1.33 11.82 -11.86
C GLU A 113 -1.02 11.76 -10.34
N LEU A 114 -1.97 11.33 -9.51
CA LEU A 114 -1.76 11.17 -8.08
C LEU A 114 -1.25 9.76 -7.77
N PRO A 115 -0.07 9.60 -7.14
CA PRO A 115 0.46 8.30 -6.79
C PRO A 115 -0.48 7.46 -5.90
N ALA A 116 -0.55 6.16 -6.19
CA ALA A 116 -1.14 5.17 -5.29
C ALA A 116 -0.05 4.53 -4.42
N LEU A 117 -0.37 4.14 -3.19
CA LEU A 117 0.52 3.31 -2.38
C LEU A 117 0.19 1.83 -2.54
N LEU A 118 1.19 0.98 -2.72
CA LEU A 118 1.06 -0.48 -2.61
C LEU A 118 1.76 -0.94 -1.34
N LEU A 119 0.99 -1.58 -0.46
CA LEU A 119 1.48 -2.28 0.72
C LEU A 119 1.62 -3.77 0.39
N ASP A 120 2.86 -4.28 0.42
CA ASP A 120 3.19 -5.68 0.22
C ASP A 120 3.76 -6.26 1.52
N PHE A 121 3.06 -7.24 2.09
CA PHE A 121 3.45 -7.88 3.34
C PHE A 121 4.43 -9.06 3.16
N GLY A 122 5.03 -9.20 1.97
CA GLY A 122 6.11 -10.14 1.65
C GLY A 122 5.64 -11.57 1.36
N ASP A 123 6.53 -12.48 0.95
CA ASP A 123 6.30 -13.93 0.89
C ASP A 123 4.98 -14.41 0.21
N GLY A 124 4.58 -13.71 -0.85
CA GLY A 124 3.32 -13.98 -1.56
C GLY A 124 2.07 -13.76 -0.70
N ASP A 125 2.19 -12.95 0.34
CA ASP A 125 1.14 -12.63 1.30
C ASP A 125 0.21 -11.53 0.76
N TYR A 126 -0.67 -11.03 1.62
CA TYR A 126 -1.70 -10.05 1.27
C TYR A 126 -1.10 -8.74 0.72
N ARG A 127 -1.77 -8.12 -0.25
CA ARG A 127 -1.38 -6.84 -0.83
C ARG A 127 -2.55 -5.86 -0.86
N ILE A 128 -2.29 -4.63 -0.38
CA ILE A 128 -3.30 -3.57 -0.31
C ILE A 128 -2.84 -2.40 -1.16
N VAL A 129 -3.68 -1.96 -2.11
CA VAL A 129 -3.46 -0.72 -2.84
C VAL A 129 -4.30 0.41 -2.25
N ILE A 130 -3.72 1.60 -2.17
CA ILE A 130 -4.35 2.81 -1.62
C ILE A 130 -4.20 3.92 -2.67
N PRO A 131 -5.14 4.05 -3.62
CA PRO A 131 -5.14 5.16 -4.56
C PRO A 131 -5.36 6.49 -3.84
N ALA A 132 -4.58 7.51 -4.18
CA ALA A 132 -4.80 8.85 -3.62
C ALA A 132 -6.03 9.55 -4.22
N ALA A 133 -6.24 9.40 -5.54
CA ALA A 133 -7.40 9.94 -6.23
C ALA A 133 -8.68 9.11 -5.94
N PRO A 134 -9.86 9.76 -5.88
CA PRO A 134 -11.14 9.06 -5.96
C PRO A 134 -11.24 8.24 -7.25
N ILE A 135 -11.90 7.09 -7.18
CA ILE A 135 -12.11 6.22 -8.35
C ILE A 135 -13.61 6.00 -8.52
N ALA A 136 -14.11 6.31 -9.71
CA ALA A 136 -15.52 6.12 -10.04
C ALA A 136 -15.87 4.62 -10.04
N ARG A 137 -17.08 4.27 -9.58
CA ARG A 137 -17.53 2.88 -9.45
C ARG A 137 -17.43 2.09 -10.76
N GLN A 138 -17.61 2.72 -11.93
CA GLN A 138 -17.50 2.03 -13.22
C GLN A 138 -16.08 1.52 -13.50
N ALA A 139 -15.04 2.11 -12.90
CA ALA A 139 -13.66 1.72 -13.08
C ALA A 139 -13.20 0.58 -12.14
N TYR A 140 -14.03 0.18 -11.16
CA TYR A 140 -13.67 -0.86 -10.19
C TYR A 140 -13.27 -2.21 -10.82
N PRO A 141 -13.96 -2.70 -11.86
CA PRO A 141 -13.56 -3.96 -12.51
C PRO A 141 -12.14 -3.94 -13.10
N LEU A 142 -11.60 -2.75 -13.41
CA LEU A 142 -10.28 -2.60 -14.02
C LEU A 142 -9.16 -2.47 -12.98
N LEU A 143 -9.48 -2.34 -11.68
CA LEU A 143 -8.47 -2.12 -10.64
C LEU A 143 -7.49 -3.27 -10.51
N ALA A 144 -7.96 -4.51 -10.65
CA ALA A 144 -7.09 -5.69 -10.62
C ALA A 144 -6.09 -5.72 -11.80
N GLN A 145 -6.46 -5.14 -12.94
CA GLN A 145 -5.58 -5.00 -14.10
C GLN A 145 -4.56 -3.87 -13.90
N ARG A 146 -5.02 -2.73 -13.33
CA ARG A 146 -4.15 -1.57 -13.07
C ARG A 146 -3.13 -1.84 -11.96
N PHE A 147 -3.52 -2.60 -10.94
CA PHE A 147 -2.69 -2.93 -9.79
C PHE A 147 -2.55 -4.45 -9.67
N PRO A 148 -1.76 -5.09 -10.55
CA PRO A 148 -1.66 -6.53 -10.63
C PRO A 148 -1.19 -7.15 -9.32
N GLY A 149 -1.95 -8.13 -8.85
CA GLY A 149 -1.67 -8.84 -7.61
C GLY A 149 -2.02 -8.09 -6.33
N ALA A 150 -2.71 -6.95 -6.37
CA ALA A 150 -3.36 -6.40 -5.18
C ALA A 150 -4.61 -7.24 -4.82
N ASP A 151 -4.81 -7.50 -3.54
CA ASP A 151 -5.95 -8.29 -3.02
C ASP A 151 -7.07 -7.40 -2.47
N LEU A 152 -6.75 -6.15 -2.14
CA LEU A 152 -7.66 -5.15 -1.58
C LEU A 152 -7.32 -3.75 -2.09
N ALA A 153 -8.32 -2.96 -2.42
CA ALA A 153 -8.18 -1.52 -2.62
C ALA A 153 -8.83 -0.73 -1.47
N LEU A 154 -8.13 0.28 -0.95
CA LEU A 154 -8.66 1.29 -0.04
C LEU A 154 -8.99 2.55 -0.84
N LEU A 155 -10.21 2.62 -1.34
CA LEU A 155 -10.66 3.68 -2.23
C LEU A 155 -11.04 4.93 -1.45
N LEU A 156 -10.78 6.10 -2.02
CA LEU A 156 -11.27 7.37 -1.50
C LEU A 156 -12.67 7.63 -2.08
N GLN A 157 -13.68 7.69 -1.22
CA GLN A 157 -15.04 8.03 -1.59
C GLN A 157 -15.60 9.02 -0.55
N ASP A 158 -16.06 10.19 -1.02
CA ASP A 158 -16.62 11.24 -0.17
C ASP A 158 -15.74 11.60 1.04
N GLY A 159 -14.42 11.66 0.81
CA GLY A 159 -13.41 11.95 1.84
C GLY A 159 -13.08 10.78 2.78
N ARG A 160 -13.72 9.63 2.62
CA ARG A 160 -13.56 8.43 3.47
C ARG A 160 -12.87 7.29 2.72
N ARG A 161 -12.24 6.40 3.49
CA ARG A 161 -11.67 5.16 2.95
C ARG A 161 -12.69 4.04 3.00
N VAL A 162 -12.98 3.47 1.84
CA VAL A 162 -13.82 2.27 1.69
C VAL A 162 -12.99 1.12 1.15
N MET A 163 -13.32 -0.10 1.55
CA MET A 163 -12.61 -1.31 1.20
C MET A 163 -13.28 -2.00 0.02
N LEU A 164 -12.52 -2.32 -1.02
CA LEU A 164 -12.96 -3.13 -2.15
C LEU A 164 -12.02 -4.33 -2.32
N PRO A 165 -12.45 -5.56 -1.96
CA PRO A 165 -11.69 -6.76 -2.26
C PRO A 165 -11.53 -6.95 -3.77
N LEU A 166 -10.30 -7.22 -4.20
CA LEU A 166 -9.96 -7.41 -5.61
C LEU A 166 -9.86 -8.90 -5.94
N GLY A 167 -10.14 -9.28 -7.18
CA GLY A 167 -10.00 -10.66 -7.65
C GLY A 167 -11.15 -11.61 -7.29
N SER A 168 -12.15 -11.18 -6.52
CA SER A 168 -13.41 -11.90 -6.37
C SER A 168 -14.44 -11.37 -7.38
N GLY A 169 -15.21 -12.27 -8.02
CA GLY A 169 -16.12 -11.93 -9.13
C GLY A 169 -17.25 -10.96 -8.81
N ARG A 170 -17.38 -10.50 -7.56
CA ARG A 170 -18.36 -9.51 -7.14
C ARG A 170 -17.67 -8.40 -6.35
N ALA A 171 -17.63 -7.20 -6.94
CA ALA A 171 -17.15 -5.99 -6.28
C ALA A 171 -18.12 -5.58 -5.16
N GLN A 172 -17.85 -6.03 -3.94
CA GLN A 172 -18.56 -5.58 -2.75
C GLN A 172 -17.72 -4.52 -2.04
N VAL A 173 -18.30 -3.34 -1.83
CA VAL A 173 -17.67 -2.25 -1.09
C VAL A 173 -18.04 -2.36 0.38
N PHE A 174 -17.07 -2.24 1.26
CA PHE A 174 -17.24 -2.23 2.72
C PHE A 174 -16.80 -0.88 3.28
N GLY A 175 -17.43 -0.43 4.38
CA GLY A 175 -17.05 0.80 5.08
C GLY A 175 -17.95 2.02 4.86
N GLU A 176 -18.97 1.96 3.99
CA GLU A 176 -20.00 3.03 3.90
C GLU A 176 -20.95 3.05 5.10
N GLU A 177 -21.24 1.89 5.73
CA GLU A 177 -22.23 1.77 6.83
C GLU A 177 -21.82 0.82 7.98
N GLN A 178 -20.61 0.26 7.96
CA GLN A 178 -20.23 -0.81 8.90
C GLN A 178 -19.15 -0.37 9.88
N ALA A 179 -19.52 -0.28 11.16
CA ALA A 179 -18.60 -0.18 12.29
C ALA A 179 -17.76 -1.47 12.53
N VAL A 180 -17.78 -2.40 11.57
CA VAL A 180 -17.13 -3.71 11.68
C VAL A 180 -15.89 -3.75 10.80
N PRO A 181 -14.73 -4.17 11.33
CA PRO A 181 -13.52 -4.33 10.54
C PRO A 181 -13.71 -5.35 9.41
N TYR A 182 -13.25 -5.02 8.20
CA TYR A 182 -13.06 -5.99 7.13
C TYR A 182 -11.89 -6.91 7.50
N ARG A 183 -12.14 -8.20 7.66
CA ARG A 183 -11.13 -9.19 8.03
C ARG A 183 -10.66 -9.98 6.82
N PHE A 184 -9.36 -10.24 6.75
CA PHE A 184 -8.75 -11.03 5.69
C PHE A 184 -7.69 -11.97 6.27
N THR A 185 -7.36 -13.02 5.53
CA THR A 185 -6.27 -13.94 5.86
C THR A 185 -5.25 -13.92 4.74
N LYS A 186 -4.07 -14.53 4.96
CA LYS A 186 -3.10 -14.77 3.90
C LYS A 186 -3.81 -15.40 2.69
N VAL A 187 -3.61 -14.83 1.50
CA VAL A 187 -4.11 -15.43 0.26
C VAL A 187 -3.23 -16.65 -0.03
N LYS A 188 -3.84 -17.84 -0.11
CA LYS A 188 -3.18 -19.00 -0.70
C LYS A 188 -3.28 -18.84 -2.21
N ARG A 189 -2.20 -18.43 -2.86
CA ARG A 189 -2.08 -18.43 -4.32
C ARG A 189 -1.43 -19.72 -4.80
#